data_AF-A0AA38PPI4-F1
#
_entry.id   AF-A0AA38PPI4-F1
#
_cell.length_a   1.000
_cell.length_b   1.000
_cell.length_c   1.000
_cell.angle_alpha   90.00
_cell.angle_beta   90.00
_cell.angle_gamma   90.00
#
_symmetry.space_group_name_H-M   'P 1'
#
loop_
_entity.id
_entity.type
_entity.pdbx_description
1 polymer ?
#
loop_
_entity_poly.entity_id
_entity_poly.type
_entity_poly.pdbx_seq_one_letter_code
_entity_poly.pdbx_strand_id
1 'polypeptide(L)'
;RYSMLPALSLDGILHLDIQDWSFTTASFNAFVDGLLNVMNPFPGKNSIVVMDNASIYKSHALREMAFSAIKVWIQANNDYSHVELDGHADCDPYMMLWRAVFETVTPEKAEGWY
;
A
#
# COMPACT_ATOMS: atom_id res chain seq x y z
N ARG A 1 24.13 16.32 -8.94
CA ARG A 1 23.39 15.20 -9.56
C ARG A 1 21.96 15.34 -9.06
N TYR A 2 20.96 15.44 -9.94
CA TYR A 2 19.58 15.56 -9.50
C TYR A 2 18.91 14.18 -9.44
N SER A 3 18.08 13.99 -8.42
CA SER A 3 17.17 12.87 -8.27
C SER A 3 15.75 13.37 -8.48
N MET A 4 14.95 12.61 -9.24
CA MET A 4 13.57 12.95 -9.56
C MET A 4 12.67 11.79 -9.18
N LEU A 5 11.52 12.09 -8.58
CA LEU A 5 10.53 11.09 -8.20
C LEU A 5 9.14 11.54 -8.70
N PRO A 6 8.72 11.08 -9.89
CA PRO A 6 7.38 11.32 -10.40
C PRO A 6 6.38 10.25 -9.93
N ALA A 7 5.16 10.67 -9.57
CA ALA A 7 3.98 9.82 -9.56
C ALA A 7 3.24 9.97 -10.90
N LEU A 8 3.01 8.84 -11.59
CA LEU A 8 2.37 8.81 -12.90
C LEU A 8 0.98 8.17 -12.80
N SER A 9 0.05 8.71 -13.58
CA SER A 9 -1.24 8.09 -13.89
C SER A 9 -1.41 7.91 -15.39
N LEU A 10 -2.53 7.31 -15.80
CA LEU A 10 -2.91 7.20 -17.21
C LEU A 10 -3.16 8.57 -17.85
N ASP A 11 -3.47 9.59 -17.06
CA ASP A 11 -3.76 10.95 -17.52
C ASP A 11 -2.53 11.88 -17.43
N GLY A 12 -1.37 11.38 -16.99
CA GLY A 12 -0.12 12.14 -16.89
C GLY A 12 0.51 12.14 -15.50
N ILE A 13 1.39 13.12 -15.24
CA ILE A 13 2.09 13.26 -13.96
C ILE A 13 1.13 13.82 -12.91
N LEU A 14 0.97 13.12 -11.79
CA LEU A 14 0.14 13.56 -10.65
C LEU A 14 0.95 14.39 -9.65
N HIS A 15 2.19 13.99 -9.40
CA HIS A 15 3.08 14.64 -8.44
C HIS A 15 4.54 14.43 -8.87
N LEU A 16 5.43 15.38 -8.57
CA LEU A 16 6.83 15.32 -8.94
C LEU A 16 7.68 16.07 -7.93
N ASP A 17 8.63 15.36 -7.33
CA ASP A 17 9.68 15.95 -6.53
C ASP A 17 11.03 15.86 -7.24
N ILE A 18 11.80 16.95 -7.16
CA ILE A 18 13.16 17.06 -7.70
C ILE A 18 14.06 17.63 -6.61
N GLN A 19 15.17 16.94 -6.34
CA GLN A 19 16.17 17.35 -5.35
C GLN A 19 17.59 17.06 -5.86
N ASP A 20 18.58 17.80 -5.39
CA ASP A 20 20.00 17.63 -5.76
C ASP A 20 20.77 16.66 -4.85
N TRP A 21 20.05 15.95 -3.96
CA TRP A 21 20.54 14.84 -3.13
C TRP A 21 19.71 13.55 -3.37
N SER A 22 20.20 12.41 -2.87
CA SER A 22 19.48 11.13 -2.94
C SER A 22 18.24 11.10 -2.04
N PHE A 23 17.16 10.44 -2.48
CA PHE A 23 15.97 10.26 -1.64
C PHE A 23 16.31 9.44 -0.39
N THR A 24 15.94 10.01 0.76
CA THR A 24 15.90 9.36 2.06
C THR A 24 14.47 8.93 2.36
N THR A 25 14.28 8.11 3.39
CA THR A 25 12.95 7.79 3.91
C THR A 25 12.13 9.04 4.28
N ALA A 26 12.76 10.05 4.87
CA ALA A 26 12.05 11.27 5.27
C ALA A 26 11.55 12.07 4.05
N SER A 27 12.41 12.27 3.04
CA SER A 27 12.01 12.94 1.79
C SER A 27 10.98 12.13 1.00
N PHE A 28 11.04 10.79 1.08
CA PHE A 28 10.04 9.94 0.44
C PHE A 28 8.67 10.04 1.15
N ASN A 29 8.63 10.08 2.48
CA ASN A 29 7.38 10.27 3.21
C ASN A 29 6.73 11.61 2.86
N ALA A 30 7.53 12.69 2.78
CA ALA A 30 7.03 13.99 2.35
C ALA A 30 6.44 13.97 0.92
N PHE A 31 7.07 13.23 0.01
CA PHE A 31 6.54 12.99 -1.33
C PHE A 31 5.19 12.23 -1.29
N VAL A 32 5.06 11.21 -0.44
CA VAL A 32 3.81 10.46 -0.27
C VAL A 32 2.71 11.35 0.30
N ASP A 33 3.01 12.17 1.31
CA ASP A 33 2.06 13.14 1.87
C ASP A 33 1.57 14.12 0.79
N GLY A 34 2.49 14.61 -0.06
CA GLY A 34 2.17 15.43 -1.22
C GLY A 34 1.26 14.71 -2.23
N LEU A 35 1.58 13.46 -2.55
CA LEU A 35 0.82 12.62 -3.47
C LEU A 35 -0.60 12.33 -2.96
N LEU A 36 -0.77 12.04 -1.67
CA LEU A 36 -2.07 11.71 -1.08
C LEU A 36 -3.08 12.87 -1.21
N ASN A 37 -2.62 14.11 -1.22
CA ASN A 37 -3.49 15.29 -1.42
C ASN A 37 -4.13 15.36 -2.81
N VAL A 38 -3.58 14.65 -3.80
CA VAL A 38 -4.07 14.63 -5.19
C VAL A 38 -4.64 13.27 -5.61
N MET A 39 -4.68 12.31 -4.68
CA MET A 39 -5.33 11.01 -4.87
C MET A 39 -6.82 11.08 -4.52
N ASN A 40 -7.61 10.20 -5.13
CA ASN A 40 -9.03 10.06 -4.78
C ASN A 40 -9.24 8.85 -3.86
N PRO A 41 -10.34 8.83 -3.09
CA PRO A 41 -10.76 7.62 -2.38
C PRO A 41 -11.02 6.46 -3.34
N PHE A 42 -10.68 5.24 -2.93
CA PHE A 42 -11.00 4.02 -3.69
C PHE A 42 -12.53 3.81 -3.75
N PRO A 43 -13.13 3.38 -4.89
CA PRO A 43 -12.51 2.92 -6.15
C PRO A 43 -12.35 4.02 -7.23
N GLY A 44 -12.22 5.28 -6.83
CA GLY A 44 -12.07 6.41 -7.75
C GLY A 44 -10.81 6.34 -8.63
N LYS A 45 -10.75 7.19 -9.66
CA LYS A 45 -9.53 7.31 -10.47
C LYS A 45 -8.35 7.75 -9.60
N ASN A 46 -7.15 7.25 -9.86
CA ASN A 46 -5.93 7.61 -9.10
C ASN A 46 -6.05 7.32 -7.59
N SER A 47 -6.74 6.24 -7.21
CA SER A 47 -6.93 5.85 -5.80
C SER A 47 -5.96 4.75 -5.33
N ILE A 48 -5.10 4.23 -6.21
CA ILE A 48 -4.17 3.14 -5.90
C ILE A 48 -2.76 3.58 -6.29
N VAL A 49 -1.81 3.47 -5.36
CA VAL A 49 -0.38 3.65 -5.63
C VAL A 49 0.25 2.30 -5.92
N VAL A 50 0.96 2.20 -7.04
CA VAL A 50 1.81 1.05 -7.38
C VAL A 50 3.25 1.54 -7.45
N MET A 51 4.15 0.89 -6.73
CA MET A 51 5.55 1.30 -6.60
C MET A 51 6.45 0.08 -6.44
N ASP A 52 7.74 0.24 -6.74
CA ASP A 52 8.72 -0.85 -6.66
C ASP A 52 9.07 -1.19 -5.20
N ASN A 53 9.64 -2.38 -4.95
CA ASN A 53 10.01 -2.81 -3.60
C ASN A 53 11.43 -2.35 -3.22
N ALA A 54 11.71 -1.04 -3.34
CA ALA A 54 13.02 -0.51 -2.96
C ALA A 54 13.20 -0.47 -1.43
N SER A 55 14.43 -0.66 -0.97
CA SER A 55 14.76 -0.72 0.46
C SER A 55 14.51 0.59 1.22
N ILE A 56 14.51 1.73 0.52
CA ILE A 56 14.24 3.06 1.08
C ILE A 56 12.80 3.24 1.58
N TYR A 57 11.87 2.40 1.11
CA TYR A 57 10.46 2.37 1.53
C TYR A 57 10.22 1.54 2.81
N LYS A 58 11.26 0.84 3.32
CA LYS A 58 11.16 -0.04 4.49
C LYS A 58 11.26 0.72 5.82
N SER A 59 10.70 1.92 5.90
CA SER A 59 10.49 2.55 7.20
C SER A 59 9.51 1.66 8.00
N HIS A 60 9.83 1.39 9.26
CA HIS A 60 9.06 0.49 10.11
C HIS A 60 7.57 0.92 10.23
N ALA A 61 7.30 2.21 10.10
CA ALA A 61 5.97 2.80 10.26
C ALA A 61 5.00 2.42 9.11
N LEU A 62 5.45 2.49 7.85
CA LEU A 62 4.61 2.17 6.69
C LEU A 62 4.33 0.67 6.55
N ARG A 63 5.25 -0.18 7.05
CA ARG A 63 5.14 -1.65 6.92
C ARG A 63 4.35 -2.29 8.06
N GLU A 64 4.47 -1.81 9.30
CA GLU A 64 3.78 -2.44 10.44
C GLU A 64 2.27 -2.22 10.39
N MET A 65 1.78 -1.05 9.97
CA MET A 65 0.34 -0.75 10.06
C MET A 65 -0.51 -1.53 9.03
N ALA A 66 -0.13 -1.50 7.75
CA ALA A 66 -0.86 -2.18 6.70
C ALA A 66 -0.74 -3.72 6.79
N PHE A 67 0.47 -4.24 7.06
CA PHE A 67 0.67 -5.69 7.15
C PHE A 67 0.16 -6.29 8.47
N SER A 68 0.14 -5.55 9.58
CA SER A 68 -0.38 -6.10 10.84
C SER A 68 -1.90 -6.28 10.81
N ALA A 69 -2.65 -5.37 10.20
CA ALA A 69 -4.10 -5.52 10.06
C ALA A 69 -4.47 -6.75 9.22
N ILE A 70 -3.77 -6.95 8.09
CA ILE A 70 -3.93 -8.12 7.22
C ILE A 70 -3.51 -9.40 7.97
N LYS A 71 -2.39 -9.35 8.72
CA LYS A 71 -1.91 -10.49 9.52
C LYS A 71 -2.88 -10.86 10.65
N VAL A 72 -3.46 -9.87 11.33
CA VAL A 72 -4.46 -10.10 12.40
C VAL A 72 -5.74 -10.71 11.82
N TRP A 73 -6.18 -10.28 10.64
CA TRP A 73 -7.32 -10.90 9.97
C TRP A 73 -7.02 -12.35 9.57
N ILE A 74 -5.85 -12.63 9.00
CA ILE A 74 -5.44 -14.01 8.68
C ILE A 74 -5.42 -14.88 9.95
N GLN A 75 -4.94 -14.34 11.07
CA GLN A 75 -4.93 -15.04 12.36
C GLN A 75 -6.34 -15.23 12.96
N ALA A 76 -7.24 -14.25 12.78
CA ALA A 76 -8.62 -14.33 13.24
C ALA A 76 -9.49 -15.26 12.35
N ASN A 77 -9.09 -15.42 11.08
CA ASN A 77 -9.73 -16.26 10.07
C ASN A 77 -8.88 -17.50 9.79
N ASN A 78 -8.22 -18.05 10.81
CA ASN A 78 -7.22 -19.12 10.65
C ASN A 78 -7.80 -20.36 9.95
N ASP A 79 -9.01 -20.80 10.30
CA ASP A 79 -9.64 -21.98 9.67
C ASP A 79 -9.90 -21.74 8.17
N TYR A 80 -10.39 -20.56 7.80
CA TYR A 80 -10.60 -20.17 6.41
C TYR A 80 -9.26 -20.05 5.66
N SER A 81 -8.27 -19.40 6.28
CA SER A 81 -6.96 -19.20 5.68
C SER A 81 -6.22 -20.52 5.48
N HIS A 82 -6.35 -21.46 6.41
CA HIS A 82 -5.72 -22.77 6.33
C HIS A 82 -6.33 -23.63 5.22
N VAL A 83 -7.65 -23.56 5.02
CA VAL A 83 -8.33 -24.27 3.92
C VAL A 83 -7.93 -23.69 2.55
N GLU A 84 -7.87 -22.37 2.41
CA GLU A 84 -7.54 -21.72 1.14
C GLU A 84 -6.04 -21.84 0.78
N LEU A 85 -5.17 -22.14 1.76
CA LEU A 85 -3.73 -22.33 1.57
C LEU A 85 -3.31 -23.81 1.43
N ASP A 86 -4.25 -24.75 1.54
CA ASP A 86 -3.96 -26.20 1.54
C ASP A 86 -3.61 -26.75 0.14
N GLY A 87 -3.79 -25.95 -0.92
CA GLY A 87 -3.35 -26.26 -2.28
C GLY A 87 -4.23 -27.26 -3.04
N HIS A 88 -5.45 -27.50 -2.57
CA HIS A 88 -6.46 -28.25 -3.31
C HIS A 88 -7.00 -27.46 -4.51
N ALA A 89 -7.59 -28.16 -5.48
CA ALA A 89 -8.05 -27.55 -6.74
C ALA A 89 -9.18 -26.52 -6.55
N ASP A 90 -9.92 -26.61 -5.43
CA ASP A 90 -11.02 -25.70 -5.10
C ASP A 90 -10.56 -24.51 -4.22
N CYS A 91 -9.28 -24.45 -3.84
CA CYS A 91 -8.71 -23.35 -3.07
C CYS A 91 -8.47 -22.11 -3.95
N ASP A 92 -8.79 -20.93 -3.42
CA ASP A 92 -8.51 -19.64 -4.04
C ASP A 92 -7.77 -18.71 -3.05
N PRO A 93 -6.45 -18.92 -2.88
CA PRO A 93 -5.63 -18.09 -2.00
C PRO A 93 -5.55 -16.62 -2.48
N TYR A 94 -5.83 -16.35 -3.76
CA TYR A 94 -5.91 -14.99 -4.27
C TYR A 94 -7.16 -14.29 -3.74
N MET A 95 -8.33 -14.95 -3.79
CA MET A 95 -9.57 -14.42 -3.21
C MET A 95 -9.46 -14.26 -1.69
N MET A 96 -8.78 -15.18 -1.00
CA MET A 96 -8.51 -15.08 0.44
C MET A 96 -7.69 -13.81 0.76
N LEU A 97 -6.58 -13.57 0.05
CA LEU A 97 -5.76 -12.36 0.22
C LEU A 97 -6.52 -11.09 -0.18
N TRP A 98 -7.32 -11.16 -1.24
CA TRP A 98 -8.16 -10.06 -1.68
C TRP A 98 -9.14 -9.64 -0.59
N ARG A 99 -9.85 -10.60 0.04
CA ARG A 99 -10.73 -10.32 1.18
C ARG A 99 -9.98 -9.76 2.37
N ALA A 100 -8.84 -10.35 2.73
CA ALA A 100 -8.02 -9.87 3.83
C ALA A 100 -7.63 -8.39 3.64
N VAL A 101 -7.28 -7.97 2.43
CA VAL A 101 -6.91 -6.57 2.13
C VAL A 101 -8.15 -5.66 2.19
N PHE A 102 -9.23 -6.00 1.50
CA PHE A 102 -10.38 -5.09 1.35
C PHE A 102 -11.28 -5.02 2.60
N GLU A 103 -11.29 -6.06 3.43
CA GLU A 103 -12.06 -6.05 4.70
C GLU A 103 -11.31 -5.37 5.85
N THR A 104 -9.97 -5.29 5.77
CA THR A 104 -9.14 -4.73 6.84
C THR A 104 -8.69 -3.30 6.56
N VAL A 105 -8.41 -2.97 5.31
CA VAL A 105 -7.95 -1.64 4.89
C VAL A 105 -9.15 -0.83 4.39
N THR A 106 -10.08 -0.51 5.29
CA THR A 106 -11.20 0.40 4.98
C THR A 106 -10.82 1.85 5.31
N PRO A 107 -11.40 2.85 4.62
CA PRO A 107 -11.12 4.27 4.88
C PRO A 107 -11.28 4.66 6.36
N GLU A 108 -12.30 4.13 7.04
CA GLU A 108 -12.57 4.40 8.46
C GLU A 108 -11.54 3.75 9.39
N LYS A 109 -10.98 2.59 9.00
CA LYS A 109 -9.94 1.90 9.78
C LYS A 109 -8.55 2.52 9.56
N ALA A 110 -8.33 3.12 8.38
CA ALA A 110 -7.12 3.85 8.03
C ALA A 110 -7.06 5.26 8.67
N GLU A 111 -8.18 5.81 9.14
CA GLU A 111 -8.26 7.11 9.83
C GLU A 111 -7.44 7.12 11.14
N GLY A 112 -7.25 5.96 11.79
CA GLY A 112 -6.39 5.79 12.97
C GLY A 112 -4.93 5.48 12.67
N TRP A 113 -4.50 5.50 11.40
CA TRP A 113 -3.12 5.27 10.97
C TRP A 113 -2.32 6.58 10.79
N TYR A 114 -2.96 7.72 11.11
CA TYR A 114 -2.39 9.07 11.14
C TYR A 114 -2.03 9.50 12.55
#